data_AF-A0A1Z5SNH8-F1
#
_entry.id   AF-A0A1Z5SNH8-F1
#
_cell.length_a   1.000
_cell.length_b   1.000
_cell.length_c   1.000
_cell.angle_alpha   90.00
_cell.angle_beta   90.00
_cell.angle_gamma   90.00
#
_symmetry.space_group_name_H-M   'P 1'
#
loop_
_entity.id
_entity.type
_entity.pdbx_description
1 polymer ?
#
loop_
_entity_poly.entity_id
_entity_poly.type
_entity_poly.pdbx_seq_one_letter_code
_entity_poly.pdbx_strand_id
1 'polypeptide(L)'
;MSPPVSDYFHVQDIPGAGRGVIASSRIPVGTVIFDSEPPAAHVIFRQYRKEVCAYCFRYDRGRTLPVRDAGVGKVFCDVNCHEKWQRKEDDLGVAAWQALQNFTQVNSKAVEDTWSEAPKTGKPDAENVSKHWTEVAQQVDALGKQTTKRSNNKNGSSKALKPFMKQINPDILGLFLSGVVFHHRQPEDWKSEVLSLAMDHAPYRSVEDLEAHCNGFVQLHSILPPELQSSCTADLCRVIAEAGSHNAFGIRSGSEDGEEYMGWAIYPSASYFNHSCSPNLMKRRVGSAWEFWTAWELEEGKQCCISYLGGDEKDLSLTERRQRLKEAWEFECMCERCQQEAAE
;
A
#
# COMPACT_ATOMS: atom_id res chain seq x y z
N MET A 1 -19.97 2.59 -2.41
CA MET A 1 -18.65 2.80 -3.02
C MET A 1 -18.74 4.07 -3.81
N SER A 2 -17.95 5.08 -3.46
CA SER A 2 -18.07 6.41 -4.05
C SER A 2 -16.84 6.62 -4.94
N PRO A 3 -16.99 6.64 -6.27
CA PRO A 3 -15.87 6.99 -7.15
C PRO A 3 -15.40 8.43 -6.87
N PRO A 4 -14.14 8.77 -7.20
CA PRO A 4 -13.68 10.15 -7.13
C PRO A 4 -14.57 11.07 -7.97
N VAL A 5 -14.84 12.26 -7.44
CA VAL A 5 -15.71 13.27 -8.07
C VAL A 5 -14.87 14.50 -8.42
N SER A 6 -15.06 15.04 -9.62
CA SER A 6 -14.43 16.26 -10.11
C SER A 6 -15.32 16.91 -11.16
N ASP A 7 -15.29 18.24 -11.26
CA ASP A 7 -15.99 18.95 -12.35
C ASP A 7 -15.41 18.62 -13.73
N TYR A 8 -14.17 18.14 -13.76
CA TYR A 8 -13.44 17.84 -14.99
C TYR A 8 -13.70 16.43 -15.53
N PHE A 9 -14.14 15.49 -14.70
CA PHE A 9 -14.27 14.09 -15.12
C PHE A 9 -15.37 13.33 -14.38
N HIS A 10 -15.74 12.19 -14.94
CA HIS A 10 -16.56 11.18 -14.28
C HIS A 10 -15.89 9.81 -14.40
N VAL A 11 -16.30 8.88 -13.52
CA VAL A 11 -15.87 7.48 -13.60
C VAL A 11 -16.93 6.68 -14.34
N GLN A 12 -16.49 5.81 -15.26
CA GLN A 12 -17.36 4.87 -15.96
C GLN A 12 -16.67 3.51 -16.16
N ASP A 13 -17.44 2.49 -16.51
CA ASP A 13 -16.91 1.21 -16.97
C ASP A 13 -16.38 1.30 -18.40
N ILE A 14 -15.20 0.72 -18.62
CA ILE A 14 -14.43 0.73 -19.86
C ILE A 14 -14.28 -0.72 -20.32
N PRO A 15 -14.79 -1.08 -21.51
CA PRO A 15 -14.69 -2.44 -22.03
C PRO A 15 -13.25 -2.95 -22.01
N GLY A 16 -13.01 -4.05 -21.30
CA GLY A 16 -11.68 -4.68 -21.19
C GLY A 16 -10.68 -3.99 -20.24
N ALA A 17 -11.05 -2.89 -19.59
CA ALA A 17 -10.16 -2.14 -18.67
C ALA A 17 -10.79 -1.84 -17.29
N GLY A 18 -11.95 -2.41 -16.98
CA GLY A 18 -12.64 -2.16 -15.71
C GLY A 18 -13.14 -0.71 -15.63
N ARG A 19 -13.04 -0.08 -14.47
CA ARG A 19 -13.46 1.33 -14.31
C ARG A 19 -12.34 2.26 -14.78
N GLY A 20 -12.69 3.42 -15.29
CA GLY A 20 -11.73 4.45 -15.69
C GLY A 20 -12.30 5.86 -15.60
N VAL A 21 -11.39 6.84 -15.59
CA VAL A 21 -11.72 8.27 -15.54
C VAL A 21 -11.86 8.84 -16.95
N ILE A 22 -12.94 9.58 -17.20
CA ILE A 22 -13.27 10.17 -18.51
C ILE A 22 -13.49 11.67 -18.37
N ALA A 23 -12.85 12.46 -19.24
CA ALA A 23 -13.05 13.90 -19.29
C ALA A 23 -14.52 14.24 -19.58
N SER A 24 -15.13 15.03 -18.71
CA SER A 24 -16.53 15.49 -18.82
C SER A 24 -16.69 16.72 -19.71
N SER A 25 -15.58 17.36 -20.09
CA SER A 25 -15.54 18.51 -20.99
C SER A 25 -14.14 18.63 -21.60
N ARG A 26 -13.93 19.61 -22.47
CA ARG A 26 -12.59 19.98 -22.93
C ARG A 26 -11.76 20.54 -21.77
N ILE A 27 -10.56 19.99 -21.55
CA ILE A 27 -9.67 20.38 -20.44
C ILE A 27 -8.37 20.96 -21.02
N PRO A 28 -8.03 22.23 -20.73
CA PRO A 28 -6.78 22.83 -21.18
C PRO A 28 -5.54 22.14 -20.61
N VAL A 29 -4.41 22.26 -21.30
CA VAL A 29 -3.10 21.79 -20.80
C VAL A 29 -2.72 22.45 -19.47
N GLY A 30 -2.11 21.69 -18.56
CA GLY A 30 -1.65 22.18 -17.25
C GLY A 30 -2.75 22.35 -16.22
N THR A 31 -3.98 21.92 -16.50
CA THR A 31 -5.11 22.03 -15.56
C THR A 31 -5.00 20.93 -14.51
N VAL A 32 -5.00 21.30 -13.22
CA VAL A 32 -5.12 20.34 -12.11
C VAL A 32 -6.56 19.85 -12.09
N ILE A 33 -6.74 18.54 -12.27
CA ILE A 33 -8.07 17.92 -12.38
C ILE A 33 -8.46 17.16 -11.13
N PHE A 34 -7.48 16.79 -10.29
CA PHE A 34 -7.70 15.96 -9.12
C PHE A 34 -6.56 16.07 -8.10
N ASP A 35 -6.93 16.17 -6.83
CA ASP A 35 -6.08 15.88 -5.69
C ASP A 35 -6.63 14.63 -4.99
N SER A 36 -5.77 13.64 -4.75
CA SER A 36 -6.16 12.45 -4.01
C SER A 36 -6.19 12.72 -2.51
N GLU A 37 -6.95 11.89 -1.80
CA GLU A 37 -6.79 11.76 -0.37
C GLU A 37 -5.43 11.10 -0.03
N PRO A 38 -4.94 11.26 1.23
CA PRO A 38 -3.81 10.49 1.74
C PRO A 38 -4.07 8.96 1.67
N PRO A 39 -3.04 8.12 1.75
CA PRO A 39 -3.21 6.69 1.53
C PRO A 39 -3.97 6.00 2.68
N ALA A 40 -4.75 4.98 2.32
CA ALA A 40 -5.46 4.11 3.25
C ALA A 40 -4.51 3.13 3.97
N ALA A 41 -3.48 2.64 3.27
CA ALA A 41 -2.41 1.84 3.84
C ALA A 41 -1.09 2.19 3.17
N HIS A 42 0.03 2.13 3.90
CA HIS A 42 1.35 2.44 3.36
C HIS A 42 2.46 1.76 4.15
N VAL A 43 3.61 1.63 3.50
CA VAL A 43 4.84 1.20 4.15
C VAL A 43 6.00 2.06 3.66
N ILE A 44 6.82 2.51 4.60
CA ILE A 44 8.17 3.02 4.34
C ILE A 44 9.12 1.88 4.71
N PHE A 45 9.90 1.42 3.73
CA PHE A 45 10.82 0.31 3.96
C PHE A 45 11.82 0.64 5.05
N ARG A 46 12.16 -0.38 5.84
CA ARG A 46 13.00 -0.27 7.02
C ARG A 46 14.27 0.54 6.80
N GLN A 47 14.93 0.34 5.66
CA GLN A 47 16.18 1.03 5.31
C GLN A 47 16.02 2.55 5.20
N TYR A 48 14.83 3.05 4.84
CA TYR A 48 14.54 4.48 4.67
C TYR A 48 13.80 5.13 5.85
N ARG A 49 13.45 4.38 6.90
CA ARG A 49 12.66 4.90 8.05
C ARG A 49 13.31 6.04 8.83
N LYS A 50 14.62 6.25 8.64
CA LYS A 50 15.37 7.37 9.24
C LYS A 50 15.47 8.59 8.31
N GLU A 51 15.09 8.44 7.05
CA GLU A 51 15.38 9.39 5.96
C GLU A 51 14.10 9.91 5.30
N VAL A 52 12.97 9.23 5.53
CA VAL A 52 11.67 9.59 4.96
C VAL A 52 10.72 10.05 6.06
N CYS A 53 10.14 11.23 5.86
CA CYS A 53 9.18 11.79 6.79
C CYS A 53 7.94 10.88 6.88
N ALA A 54 7.59 10.43 8.07
CA ALA A 54 6.48 9.50 8.26
C ALA A 54 5.09 10.14 8.00
N TYR A 55 5.00 11.46 7.93
CA TYR A 55 3.76 12.17 7.62
C TYR A 55 3.59 12.50 6.14
N CYS A 56 4.61 13.13 5.55
CA CYS A 56 4.53 13.74 4.22
C CYS A 56 5.43 13.05 3.18
N PHE A 57 6.08 11.94 3.53
CA PHE A 57 6.98 11.19 2.65
C PHE A 57 8.09 12.03 1.99
N ARG A 58 8.44 13.17 2.58
CA ARG A 58 9.61 13.95 2.16
C ARG A 58 10.85 13.12 2.40
N TYR A 59 11.69 13.06 1.38
CA TYR A 59 13.01 12.45 1.41
C TYR A 59 14.04 13.52 1.08
N ASP A 60 15.23 13.41 1.67
CA ASP A 60 16.30 14.38 1.47
C ASP A 60 17.65 13.72 1.21
N ARG A 61 17.73 12.96 0.10
CA ARG A 61 18.98 12.37 -0.42
C ARG A 61 19.77 11.60 0.64
N GLY A 62 19.08 10.73 1.36
CA GLY A 62 19.68 9.85 2.37
C GLY A 62 19.96 10.52 3.71
N ARG A 63 19.67 11.82 3.86
CA ARG A 63 19.92 12.52 5.12
C ARG A 63 18.90 12.09 6.17
N THR A 64 19.42 11.75 7.35
CA THR A 64 18.55 11.51 8.50
C THR A 64 17.79 12.79 8.85
N LEU A 65 16.46 12.70 8.93
CA LEU A 65 15.61 13.86 9.18
C LEU A 65 15.74 14.38 10.64
N PRO A 66 15.50 15.69 10.86
CA PRO A 66 15.88 16.36 12.10
C PRO A 66 15.01 16.00 13.30
N VAL A 67 13.71 15.78 13.11
CA VAL A 67 12.77 15.46 14.20
C VAL A 67 12.64 13.95 14.28
N ARG A 68 12.98 13.38 15.45
CA ARG A 68 13.02 11.93 15.67
C ARG A 68 12.12 11.57 16.84
N ASP A 69 11.19 10.66 16.60
CA ASP A 69 10.36 10.07 17.64
C ASP A 69 10.77 8.61 17.84
N ALA A 70 11.67 8.39 18.80
CA ALA A 70 12.19 7.06 19.11
C ALA A 70 11.11 6.13 19.69
N GLY A 71 10.03 6.68 20.26
CA GLY A 71 8.93 5.90 20.81
C GLY A 71 8.16 5.14 19.74
N VAL A 72 7.99 5.73 18.56
CA VAL A 72 7.29 5.12 17.41
C VAL A 72 8.23 4.70 16.29
N GLY A 73 9.54 4.92 16.43
CA GLY A 73 10.55 4.57 15.43
C GLY A 73 10.43 5.36 14.12
N LYS A 74 9.97 6.62 14.18
CA LYS A 74 9.68 7.46 13.01
C LYS A 74 10.49 8.76 13.04
N VAL A 75 10.68 9.34 11.86
CA VAL A 75 11.29 10.65 11.68
C VAL A 75 10.38 11.60 10.91
N PHE A 76 10.61 12.90 11.08
CA PHE A 76 9.82 13.95 10.47
C PHE A 76 10.74 15.07 9.97
N CYS A 77 10.33 15.73 8.88
CA CYS A 77 11.10 16.84 8.33
C CYS A 77 11.08 18.09 9.21
N ASP A 78 10.04 18.25 10.04
CA ASP A 78 9.87 19.34 11.00
C ASP A 78 8.85 18.94 12.09
N VAL A 79 8.71 19.80 13.11
CA VAL A 79 7.81 19.59 14.27
C VAL A 79 6.34 19.58 13.83
N ASN A 80 5.97 20.39 12.85
CA ASN A 80 4.60 20.46 12.35
C ASN A 80 4.17 19.13 11.69
N CYS A 81 5.05 18.45 10.96
CA CYS A 81 4.79 17.12 10.43
C CYS A 81 4.64 16.07 11.55
N HIS A 82 5.43 16.17 12.62
CA HIS A 82 5.27 15.30 13.79
C HIS A 82 3.91 15.49 14.47
N GLU A 83 3.52 16.74 14.75
CA GLU A 83 2.22 17.06 15.36
C GLU A 83 1.03 16.68 14.47
N LYS A 84 1.14 16.88 13.15
CA LYS A 84 0.11 16.45 12.19
C LYS A 84 0.01 14.93 12.12
N TRP A 85 1.14 14.23 12.21
CA TRP A 85 1.15 12.77 12.27
C TRP A 85 0.49 12.28 13.57
N GLN A 86 0.85 12.82 14.74
CA GLN A 86 0.24 12.44 16.00
C GLN A 86 -1.27 12.70 16.02
N ARG A 87 -1.72 13.87 15.53
CA ARG A 87 -3.16 14.16 15.39
C ARG A 87 -3.85 13.22 14.41
N LYS A 88 -3.17 12.85 13.31
CA LYS A 88 -3.70 11.87 12.35
C LYS A 88 -3.77 10.51 13.01
N GLU A 89 -2.76 10.01 13.71
CA GLU A 89 -2.81 8.66 14.27
C GLU A 89 -3.72 8.55 15.49
N ASP A 90 -4.01 9.66 16.18
CA ASP A 90 -4.66 9.72 17.49
C ASP A 90 -3.90 8.95 18.59
N ASP A 91 -4.36 9.03 19.84
CA ASP A 91 -3.67 8.41 20.98
C ASP A 91 -3.58 6.88 20.83
N LEU A 92 -4.61 6.25 20.25
CA LEU A 92 -4.70 4.81 20.07
C LEU A 92 -3.76 4.34 18.96
N GLY A 93 -3.73 5.04 17.81
CA GLY A 93 -2.78 4.74 16.74
C GLY A 93 -1.32 4.97 17.18
N VAL A 94 -1.03 6.06 17.89
CA VAL A 94 0.32 6.30 18.46
C VAL A 94 0.73 5.16 19.39
N ALA A 95 -0.15 4.71 20.29
CA ALA A 95 0.13 3.59 21.18
C ALA A 95 0.41 2.28 20.42
N ALA A 96 -0.31 2.03 19.31
CA ALA A 96 -0.08 0.88 18.46
C ALA A 96 1.28 0.92 17.75
N TRP A 97 1.69 2.10 17.24
CA TRP A 97 3.03 2.28 16.67
C TRP A 97 4.13 2.12 17.71
N GLN A 98 3.92 2.57 18.96
CA GLN A 98 4.84 2.33 20.07
C GLN A 98 4.97 0.84 20.40
N ALA A 99 3.86 0.10 20.41
CA ALA A 99 3.86 -1.35 20.62
C ALA A 99 4.66 -2.07 19.51
N LEU A 100 4.48 -1.70 18.25
CA LEU A 100 5.25 -2.24 17.12
C LEU A 100 6.74 -1.92 17.23
N GLN A 101 7.07 -0.68 17.60
CA GLN A 101 8.47 -0.27 17.77
C GLN A 101 9.14 -1.07 18.91
N ASN A 102 8.48 -1.20 20.06
CA ASN A 102 8.98 -1.99 21.18
C ASN A 102 9.14 -3.48 20.79
N PHE A 103 8.15 -4.05 20.09
CA PHE A 103 8.18 -5.43 19.62
C PHE A 103 9.39 -5.70 18.72
N THR A 104 9.64 -4.84 17.74
CA THR A 104 10.77 -5.00 16.81
C THR A 104 12.12 -4.76 17.48
N GLN A 105 12.21 -3.88 18.49
CA GLN A 105 13.43 -3.68 19.27
C GLN A 105 13.77 -4.90 20.14
N VAL A 106 12.79 -5.41 20.89
CA VAL A 106 12.96 -6.58 21.77
C VAL A 106 13.34 -7.83 20.97
N ASN A 107 12.81 -7.96 19.75
CA ASN A 107 13.05 -9.12 18.88
C ASN A 107 14.00 -8.82 17.73
N SER A 108 14.92 -7.86 17.90
CA SER A 108 15.84 -7.41 16.84
C SER A 108 16.65 -8.51 16.15
N LYS A 109 16.91 -9.64 16.83
CA LYS A 109 17.60 -10.81 16.25
C LYS A 109 16.76 -11.62 15.26
N ALA A 110 15.43 -11.51 15.34
CA ALA A 110 14.48 -12.16 14.45
C ALA A 110 14.00 -11.24 13.31
N VAL A 111 14.42 -9.97 13.34
CA VAL A 111 14.06 -8.99 12.30
C VAL A 111 14.88 -9.28 11.04
N GLU A 112 14.19 -9.50 9.93
CA GLU A 112 14.82 -9.69 8.64
C GLU A 112 15.12 -8.38 7.92
N ASP A 113 16.12 -8.44 7.05
CA ASP A 113 16.37 -7.39 6.07
C ASP A 113 15.45 -7.61 4.85
N THR A 114 14.76 -6.54 4.42
CA THR A 114 13.66 -6.60 3.44
C THR A 114 14.10 -6.92 2.00
N TRP A 115 15.38 -7.19 1.74
CA TRP A 115 15.92 -7.44 0.40
C TRP A 115 16.08 -8.94 0.13
N SER A 116 15.17 -9.42 -0.72
CA SER A 116 14.90 -10.83 -1.02
C SER A 116 16.04 -11.51 -1.79
N GLU A 117 16.45 -12.68 -1.28
CA GLU A 117 16.96 -13.77 -2.12
C GLU A 117 15.91 -14.15 -3.17
N ALA A 118 16.31 -14.85 -4.24
CA ALA A 118 15.34 -15.36 -5.22
C ALA A 118 14.28 -16.26 -4.53
N PRO A 119 12.99 -16.20 -4.95
CA PRO A 119 11.95 -17.03 -4.36
C PRO A 119 12.31 -18.51 -4.40
N LYS A 120 12.11 -19.21 -3.28
CA LYS A 120 12.40 -20.65 -3.17
C LYS A 120 11.23 -21.49 -3.71
N THR A 121 10.02 -20.96 -3.65
CA THR A 121 8.79 -21.58 -4.18
C THR A 121 8.11 -20.67 -5.21
N GLY A 122 7.17 -21.23 -5.98
CA GLY A 122 6.38 -20.49 -6.97
C GLY A 122 5.20 -19.71 -6.37
N LYS A 123 4.58 -18.86 -7.20
CA LYS A 123 3.36 -18.07 -6.87
C LYS A 123 2.24 -19.03 -6.41
N PRO A 124 1.70 -18.88 -5.18
CA PRO A 124 0.57 -19.67 -4.71
C PRO A 124 -0.70 -19.30 -5.48
N ASP A 125 -1.59 -20.27 -5.68
CA ASP A 125 -2.92 -20.01 -6.25
C ASP A 125 -3.89 -19.45 -5.20
N ALA A 126 -5.04 -18.95 -5.65
CA ALA A 126 -6.05 -18.33 -4.79
C ALA A 126 -6.63 -19.30 -3.73
N GLU A 127 -6.69 -20.61 -4.02
CA GLU A 127 -7.17 -21.61 -3.06
C GLU A 127 -6.17 -21.77 -1.91
N ASN A 128 -4.89 -21.89 -2.24
CA ASN A 128 -3.80 -21.95 -1.28
C ASN A 128 -3.76 -20.70 -0.40
N VAL A 129 -3.89 -19.52 -1.00
CA VAL A 129 -3.97 -18.24 -0.28
C VAL A 129 -5.14 -18.22 0.71
N SER A 130 -6.34 -18.55 0.25
CA SER A 130 -7.55 -18.58 1.08
C SER A 130 -7.42 -19.53 2.27
N LYS A 131 -6.83 -20.71 2.03
CA LYS A 131 -6.56 -21.70 3.08
C LYS A 131 -5.65 -21.16 4.18
N HIS A 132 -4.50 -20.57 3.83
CA HIS A 132 -3.54 -20.05 4.82
C HIS A 132 -4.16 -18.94 5.68
N TRP A 133 -4.87 -18.00 5.05
CA TRP A 133 -5.55 -16.93 5.78
C TRP A 133 -6.63 -17.45 6.73
N THR A 134 -7.39 -18.47 6.31
CA THR A 134 -8.40 -19.14 7.15
C THR A 134 -7.75 -19.82 8.36
N GLU A 135 -6.63 -20.52 8.16
CA GLU A 135 -5.91 -21.21 9.22
C GLU A 135 -5.38 -20.23 10.28
N VAL A 136 -4.74 -19.11 9.86
CA VAL A 136 -4.25 -18.12 10.85
C VAL A 136 -5.37 -17.36 11.54
N ALA A 137 -6.51 -17.12 10.89
CA ALA A 137 -7.69 -16.55 11.54
C ALA A 137 -8.18 -17.44 12.70
N GLN A 138 -8.32 -18.75 12.45
CA GLN A 138 -8.73 -19.71 13.48
C GLN A 138 -7.72 -19.80 14.64
N GLN A 139 -6.43 -19.67 14.35
CA GLN A 139 -5.38 -19.67 15.36
C GLN A 139 -5.47 -18.44 16.27
N VAL A 140 -5.67 -17.23 15.71
CA VAL A 140 -5.86 -16.00 16.49
C VAL A 140 -7.13 -16.07 17.35
N ASP A 141 -8.23 -16.59 16.81
CA ASP A 141 -9.46 -16.81 17.58
C ASP A 141 -9.25 -17.78 18.75
N ALA A 142 -8.50 -18.86 18.53
CA ALA A 142 -8.17 -19.81 19.58
C ALA A 142 -7.29 -19.18 20.67
N LEU A 143 -6.35 -18.31 20.29
CA LEU A 143 -5.51 -17.54 21.22
C LEU A 143 -6.35 -16.58 22.09
N GLY A 144 -7.29 -15.84 21.49
CA GLY A 144 -8.19 -14.93 22.20
C GLY A 144 -9.16 -15.63 23.18
N LYS A 145 -9.63 -16.84 22.83
CA LYS A 145 -10.47 -17.67 23.72
C LYS A 145 -9.68 -18.24 24.91
N GLN A 146 -8.37 -18.44 24.77
CA GLN A 146 -7.52 -18.94 25.87
C GLN A 146 -7.18 -17.85 26.90
N THR A 147 -6.98 -16.60 26.46
CA THR A 147 -6.72 -15.45 27.34
C THR A 147 -7.95 -15.08 28.18
N THR A 148 -9.15 -15.09 27.60
CA THR A 148 -10.41 -14.82 28.31
C THR A 148 -10.74 -15.88 29.38
N LYS A 149 -10.35 -17.15 29.17
CA LYS A 149 -10.54 -18.23 30.14
C LYS A 149 -9.44 -18.32 31.23
N ARG A 150 -8.30 -17.65 31.08
CA ARG A 150 -7.16 -17.73 32.01
C ARG A 150 -6.74 -16.33 32.50
N SER A 151 -7.55 -15.76 33.38
CA SER A 151 -7.20 -14.55 34.15
C SER A 151 -5.95 -14.72 35.06
N ASN A 152 -5.48 -15.96 35.30
CA ASN A 152 -4.43 -16.23 36.30
C ASN A 152 -3.12 -16.90 35.81
N ASN A 153 -2.82 -16.98 34.50
CA ASN A 153 -1.55 -17.60 34.08
C ASN A 153 -0.89 -16.93 32.87
N LYS A 154 0.01 -15.96 33.13
CA LYS A 154 0.76 -15.16 32.14
C LYS A 154 1.70 -15.96 31.22
N ASN A 155 1.96 -17.24 31.51
CA ASN A 155 2.97 -18.04 30.79
C ASN A 155 2.44 -18.86 29.60
N GLY A 156 1.11 -18.88 29.36
CA GLY A 156 0.49 -19.70 28.31
C GLY A 156 0.52 -19.09 26.90
N SER A 157 0.19 -17.80 26.78
CA SER A 157 0.13 -17.10 25.48
C SER A 157 1.49 -17.01 24.79
N SER A 158 2.55 -16.80 25.58
CA SER A 158 3.93 -16.71 25.09
C SER A 158 4.39 -17.99 24.37
N LYS A 159 3.95 -19.19 24.80
CA LYS A 159 4.35 -20.45 24.14
C LYS A 159 3.69 -20.63 22.76
N ALA A 160 2.44 -20.23 22.62
CA ALA A 160 1.69 -20.38 21.38
C ALA A 160 2.13 -19.37 20.30
N LEU A 161 2.70 -18.23 20.71
CA LEU A 161 3.26 -17.24 19.78
C LEU A 161 4.68 -17.58 19.29
N LYS A 162 5.42 -18.45 19.99
CA LYS A 162 6.82 -18.80 19.64
C LYS A 162 7.07 -19.17 18.17
N PRO A 163 6.21 -19.93 17.48
CA PRO A 163 6.44 -20.26 16.08
C PRO A 163 6.54 -19.02 15.20
N PHE A 164 5.72 -18.00 15.48
CA PHE A 164 5.67 -16.75 14.75
C PHE A 164 6.83 -15.82 15.08
N MET A 165 7.48 -15.96 16.25
CA MET A 165 8.56 -15.07 16.67
C MET A 165 9.92 -15.38 16.03
N LYS A 166 9.99 -16.36 15.12
CA LYS A 166 11.24 -16.77 14.47
C LYS A 166 11.71 -15.77 13.42
N GLN A 167 10.77 -15.13 12.74
CA GLN A 167 11.00 -14.31 11.57
C GLN A 167 10.03 -13.13 11.61
N ILE A 168 10.56 -11.91 11.68
CA ILE A 168 9.78 -10.68 11.80
C ILE A 168 10.13 -9.81 10.62
N ASN A 169 9.12 -9.44 9.83
CA ASN A 169 9.25 -8.47 8.76
C ASN A 169 8.58 -7.16 9.20
N PRO A 170 9.35 -6.14 9.61
CA PRO A 170 8.78 -4.88 10.09
C PRO A 170 8.01 -4.12 9.02
N ASP A 171 8.29 -4.35 7.73
CA ASP A 171 7.63 -3.64 6.63
C ASP A 171 6.21 -4.19 6.41
N ILE A 172 6.02 -5.51 6.46
CA ILE A 172 4.68 -6.14 6.50
C ILE A 172 3.89 -5.64 7.72
N LEU A 173 4.51 -5.63 8.91
CA LEU A 173 3.85 -5.16 10.13
C LEU A 173 3.45 -3.68 10.06
N GLY A 174 4.32 -2.84 9.50
CA GLY A 174 4.05 -1.41 9.31
C GLY A 174 2.94 -1.15 8.30
N LEU A 175 2.92 -1.91 7.20
CA LEU A 175 1.85 -1.88 6.22
C LEU A 175 0.50 -2.21 6.86
N PHE A 176 0.40 -3.35 7.52
CA PHE A 176 -0.84 -3.78 8.18
C PHE A 176 -1.28 -2.80 9.26
N LEU A 177 -0.36 -2.33 10.11
CA LEU A 177 -0.71 -1.38 11.16
C LEU A 177 -1.31 -0.09 10.57
N SER A 178 -0.73 0.44 9.49
CA SER A 178 -1.27 1.65 8.85
C SER A 178 -2.71 1.45 8.35
N GLY A 179 -3.01 0.29 7.74
CA GLY A 179 -4.35 -0.03 7.25
C GLY A 179 -5.35 -0.34 8.38
N VAL A 180 -4.90 -1.02 9.45
CA VAL A 180 -5.72 -1.28 10.65
C VAL A 180 -6.15 0.02 11.31
N VAL A 181 -5.22 0.97 11.49
CA VAL A 181 -5.52 2.28 12.09
C VAL A 181 -6.48 3.07 11.18
N PHE A 182 -6.28 3.03 9.86
CA PHE A 182 -7.19 3.67 8.92
C PHE A 182 -8.61 3.07 9.00
N HIS A 183 -8.73 1.74 8.91
CA HIS A 183 -10.02 1.05 9.01
C HIS A 183 -10.74 1.33 10.31
N HIS A 184 -10.02 1.33 11.43
CA HIS A 184 -10.60 1.61 12.75
C HIS A 184 -11.23 3.01 12.81
N ARG A 185 -10.55 4.00 12.23
CA ARG A 185 -10.97 5.40 12.27
C ARG A 185 -12.01 5.74 11.22
N GLN A 186 -11.94 5.09 10.06
CA GLN A 186 -12.78 5.36 8.88
C GLN A 186 -13.35 4.06 8.29
N PRO A 187 -14.23 3.34 9.03
CA PRO A 187 -14.76 2.05 8.58
C PRO A 187 -15.66 2.17 7.33
N GLU A 188 -16.41 3.27 7.21
CA GLU A 188 -17.25 3.52 6.03
C GLU A 188 -16.42 3.89 4.79
N ASP A 189 -15.34 4.65 4.95
CA ASP A 189 -14.41 4.95 3.85
C ASP A 189 -13.68 3.68 3.42
N TRP A 190 -13.24 2.84 4.37
CA TRP A 190 -12.69 1.53 4.04
C TRP A 190 -13.64 0.70 3.17
N LYS A 191 -14.91 0.60 3.59
CA LYS A 191 -15.93 -0.17 2.88
C LYS A 191 -16.27 0.41 1.52
N SER A 192 -16.31 1.74 1.41
CA SER A 192 -16.72 2.42 0.19
C SER A 192 -15.58 2.65 -0.80
N GLU A 193 -14.34 2.73 -0.33
CA GLU A 193 -13.17 3.04 -1.15
C GLU A 193 -12.25 1.83 -1.32
N VAL A 194 -11.71 1.28 -0.23
CA VAL A 194 -10.69 0.21 -0.30
C VAL A 194 -11.29 -1.09 -0.84
N LEU A 195 -12.45 -1.52 -0.33
CA LEU A 195 -13.13 -2.72 -0.83
C LEU A 195 -13.65 -2.58 -2.27
N SER A 196 -13.62 -1.37 -2.83
CA SER A 196 -13.98 -1.12 -4.21
C SER A 196 -12.82 -1.35 -5.17
N LEU A 197 -11.59 -1.48 -4.70
CA LEU A 197 -10.40 -1.59 -5.54
C LEU A 197 -10.34 -2.91 -6.31
N ALA A 198 -9.53 -2.94 -7.37
CA ALA A 198 -9.25 -4.18 -8.08
C ALA A 198 -8.47 -5.12 -7.16
N MET A 199 -9.00 -6.30 -6.86
CA MET A 199 -8.39 -7.26 -5.94
C MET A 199 -7.64 -8.34 -6.72
N ASP A 200 -6.38 -8.58 -6.35
CA ASP A 200 -5.64 -9.77 -6.73
C ASP A 200 -5.75 -10.79 -5.61
N HIS A 201 -6.50 -11.88 -5.85
CA HIS A 201 -6.71 -12.92 -4.84
C HIS A 201 -5.49 -13.85 -4.66
N ALA A 202 -4.42 -13.64 -5.43
CA ALA A 202 -3.14 -14.32 -5.28
C ALA A 202 -1.96 -13.33 -5.35
N PRO A 203 -1.86 -12.34 -4.43
CA PRO A 203 -0.94 -11.21 -4.55
C PRO A 203 0.52 -11.54 -4.19
N TYR A 204 0.82 -12.81 -3.88
CA TYR A 204 2.10 -13.23 -3.32
C TYR A 204 3.04 -13.75 -4.38
N ARG A 205 4.34 -13.49 -4.21
CA ARG A 205 5.37 -13.96 -5.15
C ARG A 205 5.76 -15.42 -4.92
N SER A 206 5.57 -15.91 -3.69
CA SER A 206 5.89 -17.28 -3.28
C SER A 206 5.07 -17.71 -2.06
N VAL A 207 5.14 -18.98 -1.69
CA VAL A 207 4.51 -19.49 -0.47
C VAL A 207 5.13 -18.86 0.79
N GLU A 208 6.45 -18.62 0.80
CA GLU A 208 7.11 -17.96 1.93
C GLU A 208 6.64 -16.51 2.11
N ASP A 209 6.36 -15.81 1.01
CA ASP A 209 5.80 -14.45 1.04
C ASP A 209 4.38 -14.44 1.64
N LEU A 210 3.54 -15.41 1.25
CA LEU A 210 2.23 -15.64 1.86
C LEU A 210 2.36 -15.94 3.37
N GLU A 211 3.24 -16.87 3.75
CA GLU A 211 3.49 -17.21 5.15
C GLU A 211 4.00 -16.02 5.96
N ALA A 212 4.89 -15.19 5.40
CA ALA A 212 5.39 -13.98 6.06
C ALA A 212 4.27 -12.98 6.34
N HIS A 213 3.32 -12.81 5.42
CA HIS A 213 2.13 -11.97 5.62
C HIS A 213 1.19 -12.57 6.67
N CYS A 214 0.87 -13.86 6.59
CA CYS A 214 0.04 -14.52 7.59
C CYS A 214 0.66 -14.47 9.00
N ASN A 215 1.98 -14.67 9.11
CA ASN A 215 2.72 -14.53 10.37
C ASN A 215 2.71 -13.08 10.88
N GLY A 216 2.87 -12.11 9.97
CA GLY A 216 2.78 -10.69 10.29
C GLY A 216 1.43 -10.30 10.91
N PHE A 217 0.33 -10.85 10.40
CA PHE A 217 -1.00 -10.67 11.00
C PHE A 217 -1.06 -11.18 12.44
N VAL A 218 -0.61 -12.41 12.70
CA VAL A 218 -0.62 -13.00 14.06
C VAL A 218 0.25 -12.19 15.02
N GLN A 219 1.45 -11.80 14.58
CA GLN A 219 2.38 -10.97 15.34
C GLN A 219 1.77 -9.62 15.68
N LEU A 220 1.22 -8.92 14.68
CA LEU A 220 0.60 -7.60 14.86
C LEU A 220 -0.58 -7.69 15.83
N HIS A 221 -1.53 -8.59 15.60
CA HIS A 221 -2.68 -8.76 16.49
C HIS A 221 -2.24 -9.00 17.95
N SER A 222 -1.15 -9.74 18.17
CA SER A 222 -0.67 -10.05 19.53
C SER A 222 -0.11 -8.86 20.31
N ILE A 223 0.26 -7.77 19.63
CA ILE A 223 0.87 -6.59 20.24
C ILE A 223 -0.04 -5.36 20.24
N LEU A 224 -1.13 -5.38 19.48
CA LEU A 224 -2.06 -4.25 19.40
C LEU A 224 -2.84 -4.05 20.71
N PRO A 225 -3.20 -2.79 21.03
CA PRO A 225 -4.21 -2.48 22.04
C PRO A 225 -5.52 -3.26 21.80
N PRO A 226 -6.23 -3.72 22.85
CA PRO A 226 -7.47 -4.49 22.72
C PRO A 226 -8.52 -3.83 21.81
N GLU A 227 -8.59 -2.51 21.82
CA GLU A 227 -9.51 -1.71 21.00
C GLU A 227 -9.25 -1.93 19.50
N LEU A 228 -7.98 -2.00 19.08
CA LEU A 228 -7.58 -2.22 17.69
C LEU A 228 -7.57 -3.70 17.30
N GLN A 229 -7.50 -4.64 18.25
CA GLN A 229 -7.56 -6.08 17.94
C GLN A 229 -8.86 -6.44 17.21
N SER A 230 -9.97 -5.80 17.56
CA SER A 230 -11.26 -5.99 16.87
C SER A 230 -11.23 -5.57 15.39
N SER A 231 -10.38 -4.60 15.05
CA SER A 231 -10.20 -4.09 13.68
C SER A 231 -9.11 -4.85 12.92
N CYS A 232 -8.12 -5.39 13.62
CA CYS A 232 -7.06 -6.20 13.04
C CYS A 232 -7.54 -7.63 12.76
N THR A 233 -8.24 -7.85 11.66
CA THR A 233 -8.71 -9.19 11.25
C THR A 233 -7.82 -9.79 10.15
N ALA A 234 -7.87 -11.12 10.00
CA ALA A 234 -7.23 -11.82 8.90
C ALA A 234 -7.73 -11.32 7.54
N ASP A 235 -9.05 -11.12 7.41
CA ASP A 235 -9.67 -10.57 6.20
C ASP A 235 -9.18 -9.17 5.88
N LEU A 236 -9.05 -8.29 6.88
CA LEU A 236 -8.52 -6.96 6.65
C LEU A 236 -7.07 -7.00 6.15
N CYS A 237 -6.20 -7.79 6.79
CA CYS A 237 -4.80 -7.89 6.39
C CYS A 237 -4.65 -8.53 5.00
N ARG A 238 -5.48 -9.53 4.69
CA ARG A 238 -5.59 -10.11 3.34
C ARG A 238 -5.98 -9.04 2.33
N VAL A 239 -7.06 -8.28 2.57
CA VAL A 239 -7.52 -7.19 1.68
C VAL A 239 -6.42 -6.16 1.44
N ILE A 240 -5.62 -5.79 2.44
CA ILE A 240 -4.48 -4.87 2.23
C ILE A 240 -3.50 -5.44 1.20
N ALA A 241 -3.18 -6.73 1.26
CA ALA A 241 -2.28 -7.38 0.31
C ALA A 241 -2.91 -7.49 -1.09
N GLU A 242 -4.18 -7.91 -1.18
CA GLU A 242 -4.91 -8.05 -2.45
C GLU A 242 -5.05 -6.71 -3.17
N ALA A 243 -5.39 -5.64 -2.44
CA ALA A 243 -5.49 -4.30 -2.99
C ALA A 243 -4.10 -3.73 -3.34
N GLY A 244 -3.08 -4.00 -2.53
CA GLY A 244 -1.73 -3.50 -2.75
C GLY A 244 -1.11 -3.95 -4.09
N SER A 245 -1.37 -5.19 -4.50
CA SER A 245 -0.78 -5.79 -5.71
C SER A 245 -1.03 -4.95 -6.98
N HIS A 246 -2.26 -4.49 -7.20
CA HIS A 246 -2.64 -3.80 -8.45
C HIS A 246 -2.89 -2.29 -8.30
N ASN A 247 -3.02 -1.78 -7.07
CA ASN A 247 -3.48 -0.41 -6.82
C ASN A 247 -2.43 0.48 -6.13
N ALA A 248 -1.26 -0.09 -5.77
CA ALA A 248 -0.25 0.66 -5.04
C ALA A 248 0.51 1.67 -5.91
N PHE A 249 0.83 2.82 -5.30
CA PHE A 249 1.73 3.81 -5.85
C PHE A 249 3.04 3.78 -5.07
N GLY A 250 4.17 3.84 -5.79
CA GLY A 250 5.49 3.88 -5.18
C GLY A 250 5.77 5.19 -4.45
N ILE A 251 6.39 5.10 -3.28
CA ILE A 251 6.95 6.24 -2.54
C ILE A 251 8.39 6.44 -3.05
N ARG A 252 8.55 7.31 -4.06
CA ARG A 252 9.83 7.54 -4.74
C ARG A 252 10.46 8.91 -4.44
N SER A 253 11.78 9.03 -4.56
CA SER A 253 12.57 10.25 -4.25
C SER A 253 12.27 11.43 -5.17
N GLY A 254 11.71 11.20 -6.37
CA GLY A 254 11.23 12.25 -7.27
C GLY A 254 12.28 13.27 -7.73
N SER A 255 13.58 12.97 -7.55
CA SER A 255 14.70 13.85 -7.88
C SER A 255 15.45 13.38 -9.12
N GLU A 256 16.12 14.31 -9.81
CA GLU A 256 16.94 14.09 -11.01
C GLU A 256 18.08 13.06 -10.82
N ASP A 257 18.52 12.81 -9.58
CA ASP A 257 19.65 11.94 -9.25
C ASP A 257 19.29 10.44 -9.10
N GLY A 258 18.10 10.01 -9.52
CA GLY A 258 17.64 8.62 -9.47
C GLY A 258 16.43 8.41 -8.56
N GLU A 259 15.62 7.40 -8.91
CA GLU A 259 14.37 7.08 -8.22
C GLU A 259 14.58 6.01 -7.13
N GLU A 260 14.95 6.45 -5.93
CA GLU A 260 14.95 5.59 -4.74
C GLU A 260 13.53 5.10 -4.47
N TYR A 261 13.34 3.78 -4.41
CA TYR A 261 12.06 3.16 -4.11
C TYR A 261 11.91 2.92 -2.61
N MET A 262 11.37 3.90 -1.90
CA MET A 262 11.42 3.97 -0.44
C MET A 262 10.28 3.24 0.27
N GLY A 263 9.32 2.75 -0.51
CA GLY A 263 8.09 2.16 0.00
C GLY A 263 6.97 2.28 -1.02
N TRP A 264 5.76 2.01 -0.57
CA TRP A 264 4.56 2.09 -1.41
C TRP A 264 3.32 2.31 -0.55
N ALA A 265 2.24 2.74 -1.20
CA ALA A 265 0.99 3.07 -0.52
C ALA A 265 -0.23 2.89 -1.43
N ILE A 266 -1.38 2.60 -0.81
CA ILE A 266 -2.68 2.37 -1.45
C ILE A 266 -3.49 3.66 -1.41
N TYR A 267 -3.89 4.17 -2.57
CA TYR A 267 -4.61 5.44 -2.72
C TYR A 267 -5.95 5.20 -3.43
N PRO A 268 -7.02 4.86 -2.69
CA PRO A 268 -8.25 4.39 -3.33
C PRO A 268 -8.79 5.31 -4.42
N SER A 269 -8.81 6.62 -4.15
CA SER A 269 -9.30 7.63 -5.09
C SER A 269 -8.37 7.88 -6.28
N ALA A 270 -7.06 7.64 -6.14
CA ALA A 270 -6.10 7.76 -7.24
C ALA A 270 -6.03 6.51 -8.13
N SER A 271 -6.46 5.34 -7.65
CA SER A 271 -6.36 4.07 -8.37
C SER A 271 -7.35 3.91 -9.53
N TYR A 272 -8.19 4.91 -9.81
CA TYR A 272 -9.13 4.92 -10.95
C TYR A 272 -8.49 5.37 -12.27
N PHE A 273 -7.30 5.99 -12.25
CA PHE A 273 -6.63 6.43 -13.47
C PHE A 273 -5.92 5.25 -14.13
N ASN A 274 -6.45 4.81 -15.27
CA ASN A 274 -5.89 3.71 -16.04
C ASN A 274 -4.54 4.06 -16.70
N HIS A 275 -3.86 3.01 -17.18
CA HIS A 275 -2.60 3.13 -17.90
C HIS A 275 -2.77 3.53 -19.38
N SER A 276 -1.85 4.36 -19.87
CA SER A 276 -1.55 4.48 -21.30
C SER A 276 -0.03 4.58 -21.51
N CYS A 277 0.51 3.97 -22.57
CA CYS A 277 1.90 4.16 -23.02
C CYS A 277 2.13 5.54 -23.70
N SER A 278 1.05 6.31 -23.84
CA SER A 278 1.06 7.74 -24.15
C SER A 278 0.13 8.43 -23.16
N PRO A 279 0.57 8.60 -21.90
CA PRO A 279 -0.27 9.17 -20.86
C PRO A 279 -0.58 10.64 -21.17
N ASN A 280 -1.77 11.07 -20.78
CA ASN A 280 -2.24 12.43 -20.97
C ASN A 280 -2.39 13.18 -19.63
N LEU A 281 -2.14 12.50 -18.52
CA LEU A 281 -1.96 13.08 -17.20
C LEU A 281 -0.52 12.95 -16.72
N MET A 282 -0.06 14.00 -16.07
CA MET A 282 1.10 13.99 -15.19
C MET A 282 0.62 13.88 -13.74
N LYS A 283 1.49 13.40 -12.86
CA LYS A 283 1.22 13.31 -11.43
C LYS A 283 2.44 13.69 -10.61
N ARG A 284 2.21 14.27 -9.43
CA ARG A 284 3.24 14.54 -8.43
C ARG A 284 2.71 14.28 -7.05
N ARG A 285 3.61 13.95 -6.14
CA ARG A 285 3.27 13.81 -4.73
C ARG A 285 3.32 15.18 -4.05
N VAL A 286 2.22 15.61 -3.43
CA VAL A 286 2.12 16.80 -2.59
C VAL A 286 1.89 16.36 -1.15
N GLY A 287 2.93 16.39 -0.33
CA GLY A 287 2.91 15.74 0.98
C GLY A 287 2.77 14.22 0.84
N SER A 288 1.77 13.62 1.48
CA SER A 288 1.46 12.19 1.30
C SER A 288 0.35 11.92 0.28
N ALA A 289 -0.19 12.94 -0.39
CA ALA A 289 -1.25 12.80 -1.41
C ALA A 289 -0.69 12.96 -2.84
N TRP A 290 -1.49 12.63 -3.85
CA TRP A 290 -1.17 12.82 -5.27
C TRP A 290 -1.99 13.94 -5.88
N GLU A 291 -1.32 14.82 -6.63
CA GLU A 291 -1.95 15.81 -7.50
C GLU A 291 -1.80 15.36 -8.96
N PHE A 292 -2.88 15.47 -9.75
CA PHE A 292 -2.94 15.09 -11.15
C PHE A 292 -3.30 16.29 -12.03
N TRP A 293 -2.54 16.50 -13.11
CA TRP A 293 -2.81 17.55 -14.08
C TRP A 293 -2.62 17.09 -15.52
N THR A 294 -3.29 17.77 -16.44
CA THR A 294 -3.23 17.45 -17.87
C THR A 294 -1.85 17.77 -18.46
N ALA A 295 -1.25 16.78 -19.12
CA ALA A 295 0.01 16.93 -19.86
C ALA A 295 -0.21 17.65 -21.19
N TRP A 296 -1.40 17.49 -21.77
CA TRP A 296 -1.84 18.05 -23.06
C TRP A 296 -3.32 18.43 -22.94
N GLU A 297 -3.85 19.14 -23.93
CA GLU A 297 -5.29 19.37 -24.01
C GLU A 297 -6.06 18.06 -24.17
N LEU A 298 -7.17 17.92 -23.44
CA LEU A 298 -8.08 16.77 -23.50
C LEU A 298 -9.42 17.18 -24.09
N GLU A 299 -9.92 16.37 -25.03
CA GLU A 299 -11.29 16.48 -25.53
C GLU A 299 -12.28 15.79 -24.58
N GLU A 300 -13.52 16.25 -24.60
CA GLU A 300 -14.63 15.57 -23.90
C GLU A 300 -14.72 14.10 -24.34
N GLY A 301 -14.97 13.21 -23.38
CA GLY A 301 -15.08 11.77 -23.63
C GLY A 301 -13.74 11.03 -23.75
N LYS A 302 -12.59 11.74 -23.74
CA LYS A 302 -11.28 11.07 -23.69
C LYS A 302 -11.00 10.50 -22.30
N GLN A 303 -10.44 9.30 -22.26
CA GLN A 303 -9.97 8.70 -21.01
C GLN A 303 -8.77 9.46 -20.46
N CYS A 304 -8.77 9.73 -19.16
CA CYS A 304 -7.66 10.35 -18.45
C CYS A 304 -6.74 9.24 -17.92
N CYS A 305 -5.52 9.17 -18.47
CA CYS A 305 -4.60 8.06 -18.22
C CYS A 305 -3.24 8.55 -17.72
N ILE A 306 -2.66 7.78 -16.79
CA ILE A 306 -1.31 7.95 -16.26
C ILE A 306 -0.37 6.87 -16.79
N SER A 307 0.93 7.01 -16.54
CA SER A 307 1.87 5.90 -16.73
C SER A 307 1.99 5.04 -15.46
N TYR A 308 1.95 3.71 -15.65
CA TYR A 308 2.28 2.72 -14.62
C TYR A 308 3.75 2.32 -14.68
N LEU A 309 4.42 2.60 -15.80
CA LEU A 309 5.82 2.26 -16.06
C LEU A 309 6.79 3.37 -15.65
N GLY A 310 6.30 4.46 -15.07
CA GLY A 310 7.16 5.53 -14.53
C GLY A 310 7.93 6.33 -15.57
N GLY A 311 7.57 6.22 -16.87
CA GLY A 311 8.27 6.87 -17.97
C GLY A 311 9.16 5.91 -18.77
N ASP A 312 9.44 4.71 -18.25
CA ASP A 312 10.22 3.68 -18.94
C ASP A 312 9.62 3.32 -20.31
N GLU A 313 8.32 3.53 -20.53
CA GLU A 313 7.67 3.30 -21.82
C GLU A 313 8.30 4.06 -23.00
N LYS A 314 9.12 5.08 -22.75
CA LYS A 314 9.85 5.84 -23.77
C LYS A 314 10.99 5.02 -24.38
N ASP A 315 11.62 4.18 -23.57
CA ASP A 315 12.84 3.44 -23.93
C ASP A 315 12.56 1.95 -24.22
N LEU A 316 11.31 1.51 -24.07
CA LEU A 316 10.89 0.12 -24.25
C LEU A 316 10.11 -0.08 -25.55
N SER A 317 10.35 -1.22 -26.21
CA SER A 317 9.55 -1.70 -27.34
C SER A 317 8.11 -2.07 -26.93
N LEU A 318 7.20 -2.20 -27.91
CA LEU A 318 5.83 -2.67 -27.69
C LEU A 318 5.79 -3.97 -26.85
N THR A 319 6.60 -4.95 -27.23
CA THR A 319 6.68 -6.25 -26.58
C THR A 319 7.14 -6.13 -25.13
N GLU A 320 8.18 -5.34 -24.87
CA GLU A 320 8.69 -5.15 -23.51
C GLU A 320 7.68 -4.41 -22.62
N ARG A 321 7.00 -3.38 -23.15
CA ARG A 321 5.95 -2.66 -22.41
C ARG A 321 4.81 -3.60 -22.03
N ARG A 322 4.29 -4.37 -23.00
CA ARG A 322 3.21 -5.35 -22.76
C ARG A 322 3.64 -6.45 -21.79
N GLN A 323 4.87 -6.97 -21.91
CA GLN A 323 5.38 -8.00 -21.00
C GLN A 323 5.44 -7.48 -19.56
N ARG A 324 6.03 -6.29 -19.32
CA ARG A 324 6.10 -5.71 -17.97
C ARG A 324 4.72 -5.45 -17.37
N LEU A 325 3.79 -4.92 -18.17
CA LEU A 325 2.42 -4.68 -17.71
C LEU A 325 1.67 -5.98 -17.42
N LYS A 326 1.93 -7.03 -18.20
CA LYS A 326 1.35 -8.35 -17.98
C LYS A 326 1.89 -9.03 -16.72
N GLU A 327 3.18 -8.89 -16.44
CA GLU A 327 3.80 -9.45 -15.24
C GLU A 327 3.37 -8.76 -13.95
N ALA A 328 3.20 -7.43 -13.99
CA ALA A 328 2.94 -6.63 -12.79
C ALA A 328 1.46 -6.30 -12.55
N TRP A 329 0.62 -6.19 -13.59
CA TRP A 329 -0.80 -5.83 -13.49
C TRP A 329 -1.74 -6.76 -14.27
N GLU A 330 -1.21 -7.88 -14.79
CA GLU A 330 -1.98 -8.95 -15.43
C GLU A 330 -2.82 -8.56 -16.66
N PHE A 331 -2.59 -7.38 -17.27
CA PHE A 331 -3.29 -6.93 -18.48
C PHE A 331 -2.36 -6.72 -19.68
N GLU A 332 -2.92 -6.71 -20.89
CA GLU A 332 -2.23 -6.32 -22.11
C GLU A 332 -2.66 -4.89 -22.51
N CYS A 333 -1.68 -3.98 -22.73
CA CYS A 333 -2.01 -2.61 -23.08
C CYS A 333 -2.52 -2.47 -24.52
N MET A 334 -3.71 -1.88 -24.63
CA MET A 334 -4.40 -1.59 -25.88
C MET A 334 -4.60 -0.09 -26.11
N CYS A 335 -3.71 0.76 -25.56
CA CYS A 335 -3.76 2.20 -25.80
C CYS A 335 -3.46 2.54 -27.28
N GLU A 336 -3.79 3.77 -27.70
CA GLU A 336 -3.64 4.23 -29.09
C GLU A 336 -2.23 3.97 -29.65
N ARG A 337 -1.18 4.31 -28.90
CA ARG A 337 0.22 4.03 -29.29
C ARG A 337 0.48 2.54 -29.50
N CYS A 338 0.03 1.69 -28.58
CA CYS A 338 0.24 0.24 -28.70
C CYS A 338 -0.54 -0.37 -29.87
N GLN A 339 -1.72 0.18 -30.21
CA GLN A 339 -2.49 -0.28 -31.36
C GLN A 339 -1.84 0.14 -32.68
N GLN A 340 -1.33 1.37 -32.76
CA GLN A 340 -0.60 1.86 -33.93
C GLN A 340 0.67 1.04 -34.17
N GLU A 341 1.52 0.87 -33.14
CA GLU A 341 2.76 0.07 -33.24
C GLU A 341 2.50 -1.42 -33.55
N ALA A 342 1.32 -1.97 -33.22
CA ALA A 342 0.98 -3.37 -33.52
C ALA A 342 0.44 -3.57 -34.95
N ALA A 343 0.08 -2.49 -35.64
CA ALA A 343 -0.44 -2.52 -37.00
C ALA A 343 0.65 -2.25 -38.06
N GLU A 344 1.84 -1.84 -37.62
CA GLU A 344 3.07 -1.73 -38.41
C GLU A 344 3.77 -3.09 -38.54
#